data_AF-A0A7C0IEA6-F1
#
_entry.id   AF-A0A7C0IEA6-F1
#
_cell.length_a   1.000
_cell.length_b   1.000
_cell.length_c   1.000
_cell.angle_alpha   90.00
_cell.angle_beta   90.00
_cell.angle_gamma   90.00
#
_symmetry.space_group_name_H-M   'P 1'
#
loop_
_entity.id
_entity.type
_entity.pdbx_description
1 polymer ?
#
loop_
_entity_poly.entity_id
_entity_poly.type
_entity_poly.pdbx_seq_one_letter_code
_entity_poly.pdbx_strand_id
1 'polypeptide(L)' 'MKQKNKAIVLTVGNYKGGAGKTSNTVLIAYELAKKGLKTLVIDLDPQSNATKCLLLTKSGLYPDEVVTIDKTLMTGIA' A
#
# COMPACT_ATOMS: atom_id res chain seq x y z
N MET A 1 -26.46 -16.49 -7.02
CA MET A 1 -25.15 -16.03 -6.51
C MET A 1 -24.73 -14.79 -7.30
N LYS A 2 -24.50 -13.64 -6.66
CA LYS A 2 -24.02 -12.43 -7.38
C LYS A 2 -22.61 -12.70 -7.93
N GLN A 3 -22.38 -12.45 -9.22
CA GLN A 3 -21.02 -12.45 -9.77
C GLN A 3 -20.17 -11.48 -8.93
N LYS A 4 -19.14 -12.00 -8.26
CA LYS A 4 -18.16 -11.14 -7.59
C LYS A 4 -17.32 -10.47 -8.67
N ASN A 5 -17.30 -9.14 -8.71
CA ASN A 5 -16.38 -8.40 -9.55
C ASN A 5 -14.95 -8.88 -9.26
N LYS A 6 -14.24 -9.35 -10.29
CA LYS A 6 -12.87 -9.85 -10.16
C LYS A 6 -11.94 -8.66 -9.90
N ALA A 7 -11.12 -8.75 -8.85
CA ALA A 7 -10.10 -7.75 -8.58
C ALA A 7 -8.99 -7.82 -9.65
N ILE A 8 -8.44 -6.67 -10.04
CA ILE A 8 -7.21 -6.60 -10.83
C ILE A 8 -6.04 -6.86 -9.88
N VAL A 9 -5.18 -7.83 -10.21
CA VAL A 9 -4.01 -8.20 -9.40
C VAL A 9 -2.75 -7.75 -10.12
N LEU A 10 -1.94 -6.93 -9.44
CA LEU A 10 -0.66 -6.44 -9.93
C LEU A 10 0.45 -7.02 -9.05
N THR A 11 1.39 -7.74 -9.66
CA THR A 11 2.55 -8.29 -8.96
C THR A 11 3.80 -7.51 -9.35
N VAL A 12 4.50 -6.96 -8.36
CA VAL A 12 5.78 -6.25 -8.57
C VAL A 12 6.91 -7.14 -8.08
N GLY A 13 7.57 -7.83 -9.01
CA GLY A 13 8.70 -8.73 -8.73
C GLY A 13 9.99 -8.24 -9.38
N ASN A 14 11.14 -8.46 -8.71
CA ASN A 14 12.46 -8.22 -9.27
C ASN A 14 13.59 -8.84 -8.41
N TYR A 15 14.56 -9.50 -9.05
CA TYR A 15 15.63 -10.26 -8.37
C TYR A 15 16.87 -9.42 -7.99
N LYS A 16 16.65 -8.14 -7.66
CA LYS A 16 17.72 -7.20 -7.25
C LYS A 16 17.25 -6.25 -6.15
N GLY A 17 18.10 -6.00 -5.16
CA GLY A 17 17.91 -4.94 -4.17
C GLY A 17 17.93 -3.56 -4.83
N GLY A 18 17.13 -2.61 -4.34
CA GLY A 18 17.09 -1.23 -4.87
C GLY A 18 16.40 -1.06 -6.23
N ALA A 19 15.76 -2.10 -6.79
CA ALA A 19 15.05 -2.02 -8.08
C ALA A 19 13.68 -1.31 -8.02
N GLY A 20 13.39 -0.57 -6.94
CA GLY A 20 12.14 0.20 -6.80
C GLY A 20 10.86 -0.62 -6.54
N LYS A 21 10.96 -1.92 -6.22
CA LYS A 21 9.79 -2.80 -6.01
C LYS A 21 8.79 -2.23 -5.00
N THR A 22 9.24 -2.03 -3.77
CA THR A 22 8.43 -1.53 -2.66
C THR A 22 7.88 -0.14 -2.97
N SER A 23 8.74 0.77 -3.45
CA SER A 23 8.37 2.14 -3.80
C SER A 23 7.26 2.19 -4.85
N ASN A 24 7.40 1.42 -5.94
CA ASN A 24 6.37 1.35 -6.97
C ASN A 24 5.08 0.73 -6.44
N THR A 25 5.16 -0.34 -5.63
CA THR A 25 3.98 -0.95 -5.02
C THR A 25 3.18 0.05 -4.17
N VAL A 26 3.83 0.80 -3.27
CA VAL A 26 3.13 1.77 -2.41
C VAL A 26 2.60 2.97 -3.20
N LEU A 27 3.35 3.49 -4.17
CA LEU A 27 2.92 4.62 -5.00
C LEU A 27 1.73 4.27 -5.90
N ILE A 28 1.75 3.09 -6.54
CA ILE A 28 0.63 2.61 -7.34
C ILE A 28 -0.60 2.42 -6.45
N ALA A 29 -0.42 1.80 -5.27
CA ALA A 29 -1.53 1.60 -4.34
C ALA A 29 -2.16 2.91 -3.87
N TYR A 30 -1.33 3.91 -3.57
CA TYR A 30 -1.78 5.25 -3.21
C TYR A 30 -2.61 5.90 -4.32
N GLU A 31 -2.09 5.94 -5.55
CA GLU A 31 -2.79 6.58 -6.66
C GLU A 31 -4.12 5.88 -6.99
N LEU A 32 -4.18 4.54 -6.88
CA LEU A 32 -5.42 3.80 -7.04
C LEU A 32 -6.43 4.12 -5.92
N ALA A 33 -5.99 4.13 -4.66
CA ALA A 33 -6.84 4.47 -3.52
C ALA A 33 -7.35 5.91 -3.60
N LYS A 34 -6.49 6.86 -3.99
CA LYS A 34 -6.83 8.28 -4.20
C LYS A 34 -7.88 8.47 -5.29
N LYS A 35 -7.92 7.61 -6.29
CA LYS A 35 -8.97 7.55 -7.32
C LYS A 35 -10.27 6.88 -6.86
N GLY A 36 -10.38 6.51 -5.58
CA GLY A 36 -11.57 5.90 -4.99
C GLY A 36 -11.69 4.39 -5.22
N LEU A 37 -10.66 3.73 -5.74
CA LEU A 37 -10.65 2.28 -5.93
C LEU A 37 -10.37 1.57 -4.60
N LYS A 38 -11.03 0.42 -4.39
CA LYS A 38 -10.70 -0.47 -3.28
C LYS A 38 -9.35 -1.13 -3.57
N THR A 39 -8.33 -0.74 -2.81
CA THR A 39 -6.95 -1.18 -3.02
C THR A 39 -6.45 -1.97 -1.81
N LEU A 40 -5.77 -3.08 -2.06
CA LEU A 40 -5.09 -3.92 -1.07
C LEU A 40 -3.62 -4.04 -1.44
N VAL A 41 -2.74 -3.77 -0.49
CA VAL A 41 -1.30 -4.05 -0.61
C VAL A 41 -1.00 -5.34 0.15
N ILE A 42 -0.29 -6.27 -0.49
CA ILE A 42 0.22 -7.49 0.13
C ILE A 42 1.74 -7.40 0.16
N ASP A 43 2.30 -7.31 1.36
CA ASP A 43 3.75 -7.25 1.57
C ASP A 43 4.28 -8.67 1.81
N LEU A 44 5.07 -9.18 0.86
CA LEU A 44 5.70 -10.49 0.93
C LEU A 44 7.21 -10.40 1.14
N ASP A 45 7.73 -9.19 1.39
CA ASP A 45 9.15 -8.99 1.69
C ASP A 45 9.40 -9.21 3.19
N PRO A 46 10.34 -10.09 3.59
CA PRO A 46 10.69 -10.30 5.00
C PRO A 46 11.09 -9.02 5.75
N GLN A 47 11.58 -7.99 5.05
CA GLN A 47 11.93 -6.70 5.66
C GLN A 47 10.71 -5.81 5.95
N SER A 48 9.57 -6.14 5.35
CA SER A 48 8.26 -5.50 5.54
C SER A 48 8.28 -3.98 5.30
N ASN A 49 9.06 -3.54 4.31
CA ASN A 49 9.27 -2.12 4.04
C ASN A 49 7.99 -1.42 3.56
N ALA A 50 7.10 -2.10 2.83
CA ALA A 50 5.82 -1.50 2.42
C ALA A 50 4.93 -1.30 3.65
N THR A 51 4.87 -2.32 4.51
CA THR A 51 4.11 -2.28 5.77
C THR A 51 4.55 -1.11 6.66
N LYS A 52 5.87 -0.97 6.89
CA LYS A 52 6.44 0.14 7.69
C LYS A 52 6.11 1.51 7.09
N CYS A 53 6.27 1.67 5.77
CA CYS A 53 5.97 2.93 5.08
C CYS A 53 4.50 3.36 5.27
N LEU A 54 3.56 2.44 5.10
CA LEU A 54 2.13 2.70 5.26
C LEU A 54 1.75 3.03 6.72
N LEU A 55 2.38 2.37 7.71
CA LEU A 55 2.17 2.67 9.13
C LEU A 55 2.72 4.04 9.54
N LEU A 56 3.92 4.41 9.06
CA LEU A 56 4.54 5.71 9.33
C LEU A 56 3.71 6.86 8.76
N THR A 57 3.24 6.71 7.51
CA THR A 57 2.30 7.66 6.91
C THR A 57 1.13 7.93 7.87
N LYS A 58 0.56 6.84 8.38
CA LYS A 58 -0.70 6.89 9.12
C LYS A 58 -0.52 7.54 10.48
N SER A 59 0.58 7.22 11.15
CA SER A 59 0.99 7.85 12.41
C SER A 59 1.22 9.35 12.22
N GLY A 60 1.75 9.77 11.07
CA GLY A 60 1.92 11.19 10.74
C GLY A 60 0.61 11.94 10.46
N LEU A 61 -0.42 11.26 9.94
CA LEU A 61 -1.73 11.88 9.68
C LEU A 61 -2.66 11.90 10.91
N TYR A 62 -2.52 10.92 11.80
CA TYR A 62 -3.41 10.72 12.96
C TYR A 62 -2.56 10.41 14.20
N PRO A 63 -1.87 11.42 14.77
CA PRO A 63 -0.89 11.20 15.84
C PRO A 63 -1.50 10.73 17.16
N ASP A 64 -2.77 11.07 17.42
CA ASP A 64 -3.44 10.84 18.71
C ASP A 64 -4.43 9.67 18.71
N GLU A 65 -4.50 8.91 17.61
CA GLU A 65 -5.48 7.83 17.46
C GLU A 65 -4.82 6.45 17.31
N VAL A 66 -5.41 5.44 17.96
CA VAL A 66 -5.08 4.02 17.67
C VAL A 66 -5.90 3.60 16.45
N VAL A 67 -5.28 3.62 15.27
CA VAL A 67 -6.02 3.50 14.01
C VAL A 67 -5.73 2.18 13.26
N THR A 68 -6.77 1.44 12.90
CA THR A 68 -6.74 0.24 12.03
C THR A 68 -6.76 0.62 10.54
N ILE A 69 -5.96 -0.04 9.67
CA ILE A 69 -5.91 0.28 8.23
C ILE A 69 -7.01 -0.44 7.46
N ASP A 70 -8.09 0.27 7.14
CA ASP A 70 -9.23 -0.32 6.42
C ASP A 70 -9.21 -0.09 4.89
N LYS A 71 -8.55 0.97 4.40
CA LYS A 71 -8.63 1.38 2.98
C LYS A 71 -7.33 1.86 2.31
N THR A 72 -6.18 1.81 2.99
CA THR A 72 -4.87 2.38 2.57
C THR A 72 -4.75 3.90 2.79
N LEU A 73 -3.60 4.36 3.28
CA LEU A 73 -3.21 5.77 3.47
C LEU A 73 -1.78 5.97 2.92
N MET A 74 -1.49 7.06 2.22
CA MET A 74 -0.12 7.57 1.95
C MET A 74 -0.11 9.09 2.21
N THR A 75 0.80 9.58 3.05
CA THR A 75 1.07 11.01 3.25
C THR A 75 2.53 11.27 2.93
N GLY A 76 2.76 12.27 2.09
CA GLY A 76 4.03 12.92 1.78
C GLY A 76 5.27 12.04 1.63
N ILE A 77 5.71 11.85 0.39
CA ILE A 77 7.15 11.93 0.12
C ILE A 77 7.53 13.39 0.44
N ALA A 78 8.28 13.59 1.52
CA ALA A 78 9.24 14.67 1.63
C ALA A 78 10.63 14.05 1.42
#